data_AF-A0A844GE76-F1
#
_entry.id   AF-A0A844GE76-F1
#
_cell.length_a   1.000
_cell.length_b   1.000
_cell.length_c   1.000
_cell.angle_alpha   90.00
_cell.angle_beta   90.00
_cell.angle_gamma   90.00
#
_symmetry.space_group_name_H-M   'P 1'
#
loop_
_entity.id
_entity.type
_entity.pdbx_description
1 polymer ?
#
loop_
_entity_poly.entity_id
_entity_poly.type
_entity_poly.pdbx_seq_one_letter_code
_entity_poly.pdbx_strand_id
1 'polypeptide(L)'
;MPDNKLADKVLELARLAEEVRTCVVERKFDALAPLSAQQELCLETVLLAVRQGESLSGEDRQILQTVLTQREEVQSLLADWSRDVQQELVSINQNNRLIKTYSL
;
A
#
# COMPACT_ATOMS: atom_id res chain seq x y z
N MET A 1 -27.67 4.98 21.24
CA MET A 1 -26.21 5.14 21.08
C MET A 1 -26.01 5.47 19.60
N PRO A 2 -25.41 6.60 19.23
CA PRO A 2 -25.18 6.90 17.82
C PRO A 2 -24.15 5.90 17.26
N ASP A 3 -24.42 5.45 16.03
CA ASP A 3 -23.71 4.38 15.31
C ASP A 3 -22.18 4.60 15.27
N ASN A 4 -21.40 3.61 15.72
CA ASN A 4 -19.93 3.60 15.70
C ASN A 4 -19.31 3.38 14.30
N LYS A 5 -20.07 3.63 13.23
CA LYS A 5 -19.75 3.21 11.86
C LYS A 5 -18.46 3.82 11.32
N LEU A 6 -18.18 5.09 11.62
CA LEU A 6 -16.95 5.75 11.18
C LEU A 6 -15.71 5.24 11.91
N ALA A 7 -15.79 5.06 13.23
CA ALA A 7 -14.66 4.53 14.01
C ALA A 7 -14.31 3.09 13.57
N ASP A 8 -15.34 2.26 13.32
CA ASP A 8 -15.13 0.91 12.78
C ASP A 8 -14.45 0.95 11.40
N LYS A 9 -14.82 1.91 10.55
CA LYS A 9 -14.17 2.12 9.24
C LYS A 9 -12.73 2.63 9.35
N VAL A 10 -12.45 3.48 10.33
CA VAL A 10 -11.07 3.92 10.61
C VAL A 10 -10.20 2.76 11.08
N LEU A 11 -10.71 1.88 11.94
CA LEU A 11 -10.01 0.66 12.36
C LEU A 11 -9.82 -0.32 11.20
N GLU A 12 -10.83 -0.50 10.35
CA GLU A 12 -10.73 -1.33 9.14
C GLU A 12 -9.65 -0.79 8.19
N LEU A 13 -9.60 0.52 7.96
CA LEU A 13 -8.59 1.17 7.14
C LEU A 13 -7.18 0.96 7.72
N ALA A 14 -7.03 1.05 9.04
CA ALA A 14 -5.76 0.81 9.72
C ALA A 14 -5.28 -0.64 9.56
N ARG A 15 -6.18 -1.61 9.71
CA ARG A 15 -5.88 -3.03 9.45
C ARG A 15 -5.44 -3.25 8.01
N LEU A 16 -6.17 -2.70 7.04
CA LEU A 16 -5.83 -2.81 5.62
C LEU A 16 -4.49 -2.16 5.29
N ALA A 17 -4.16 -1.04 5.92
CA ALA A 17 -2.86 -0.38 5.75
C ALA A 17 -1.70 -1.25 6.23
N GLU A 18 -1.83 -1.90 7.38
CA GLU A 18 -0.82 -2.83 7.89
C GLU A 18 -0.70 -4.10 7.04
N GLU A 19 -1.82 -4.61 6.51
CA GLU A 19 -1.82 -5.76 5.59
C GLU A 19 -1.14 -5.43 4.26
N VAL A 20 -1.40 -4.26 3.69
CA VAL A 20 -0.69 -3.78 2.50
C VAL A 20 0.80 -3.63 2.80
N ARG A 21 1.17 -3.01 3.94
CA ARG A 21 2.57 -2.85 4.34
C ARG A 21 3.28 -4.20 4.47
N THR A 22 2.67 -5.15 5.18
CA THR A 22 3.18 -6.51 5.34
C THR A 22 3.34 -7.20 3.98
N CYS A 23 2.35 -7.07 3.10
CA CYS A 23 2.37 -7.62 1.75
C CYS A 23 3.56 -7.09 0.93
N VAL A 24 3.84 -5.78 1.01
CA VAL A 24 4.98 -5.16 0.32
C VAL A 24 6.32 -5.62 0.92
N VAL A 25 6.45 -5.61 2.25
CA VAL A 25 7.67 -6.06 2.96
C VAL A 25 7.98 -7.52 2.64
N GLU A 26 6.97 -8.38 2.61
CA GLU A 26 7.11 -9.81 2.32
C GLU A 26 7.12 -10.13 0.82
N ARG A 27 7.06 -9.11 -0.06
CA ARG A 27 7.06 -9.27 -1.53
C ARG A 27 5.95 -10.18 -2.05
N LYS A 28 4.77 -10.15 -1.43
CA LYS A 28 3.60 -10.99 -1.78
C LYS A 28 2.72 -10.33 -2.86
N PHE A 29 3.23 -10.21 -4.08
CA PHE A 29 2.65 -9.36 -5.12
C PHE A 29 1.24 -9.73 -5.57
N ASP A 30 0.89 -11.03 -5.56
CA ASP A 30 -0.44 -11.49 -5.96
C ASP A 30 -1.55 -10.93 -5.04
N ALA A 31 -1.22 -10.67 -3.77
CA ALA A 31 -2.14 -10.12 -2.79
C ALA A 31 -2.16 -8.59 -2.76
N LEU A 32 -1.14 -7.92 -3.33
CA LEU A 32 -0.96 -6.47 -3.18
C LEU A 32 -2.07 -5.67 -3.88
N ALA A 33 -2.36 -6.01 -5.14
CA ALA A 33 -3.38 -5.32 -5.93
C ALA A 33 -4.79 -5.39 -5.30
N PRO A 34 -5.32 -6.58 -4.93
CA PRO A 34 -6.64 -6.65 -4.31
C PRO A 34 -6.67 -5.97 -2.92
N LEU A 35 -5.62 -6.09 -2.10
CA LEU A 35 -5.57 -5.41 -0.79
C LEU A 35 -5.52 -3.89 -0.93
N SER A 36 -4.75 -3.37 -1.86
CA SER A 36 -4.67 -1.92 -2.12
C SER A 36 -6.02 -1.36 -2.59
N ALA A 37 -6.75 -2.09 -3.43
CA ALA A 37 -8.08 -1.71 -3.88
C ALA A 37 -9.09 -1.68 -2.71
N GLN A 38 -9.02 -2.65 -1.80
CA GLN A 38 -9.86 -2.66 -0.59
C GLN A 38 -9.51 -1.48 0.34
N GLN A 39 -8.23 -1.19 0.52
CA GLN A 39 -7.76 -0.05 1.31
C GLN A 39 -8.31 1.27 0.75
N GLU A 40 -8.25 1.46 -0.58
CA GLU A 40 -8.72 2.69 -1.21
C GLU A 40 -10.25 2.85 -1.10
N LEU A 41 -11.02 1.78 -1.31
CA LEU A 41 -12.48 1.80 -1.11
C LEU A 41 -12.86 2.16 0.33
N CYS A 42 -12.12 1.61 1.31
CA CYS A 42 -12.34 1.90 2.72
C CYS A 42 -12.01 3.38 3.02
N LEU A 43 -10.92 3.90 2.47
CA LEU A 43 -10.54 5.31 2.59
C LEU A 43 -11.60 6.23 1.99
N GLU A 44 -12.10 5.94 0.79
CA GLU A 44 -13.18 6.72 0.17
C GLU A 44 -14.42 6.78 1.07
N THR A 45 -14.76 5.66 1.72
CA THR A 45 -15.87 5.58 2.67
C THR A 45 -15.64 6.48 3.89
N VAL A 46 -14.45 6.44 4.49
CA VAL A 46 -14.06 7.31 5.61
C VAL A 46 -14.11 8.79 5.20
N LEU A 47 -13.55 9.13 4.04
CA LEU A 47 -13.55 10.50 3.53
C LEU A 47 -14.95 11.02 3.26
N LEU A 48 -15.85 10.18 2.73
CA LEU A 48 -17.23 10.55 2.48
C LEU A 48 -17.98 10.84 3.78
N ALA A 49 -17.85 9.98 4.79
CA ALA A 49 -18.46 10.18 6.11
C ALA A 49 -18.03 11.50 6.75
N VAL A 50 -16.73 11.80 6.73
CA VAL A 50 -16.18 13.06 7.25
C VAL A 50 -16.72 14.27 6.46
N ARG A 51 -16.83 14.17 5.13
CA ARG A 51 -17.43 15.23 4.29
C ARG A 51 -18.91 15.46 4.58
N GLN A 52 -19.62 14.43 5.03
CA GLN A 52 -21.03 14.51 5.44
C GLN A 52 -21.22 15.07 6.86
N GLY A 53 -20.12 15.40 7.54
CA GLY A 53 -20.15 16.04 8.86
C GLY A 53 -20.01 15.08 10.03
N GLU A 54 -19.70 13.79 9.79
CA GLU A 54 -19.32 12.88 10.87
C GLU A 54 -17.99 13.35 11.51
N SER A 55 -17.95 13.39 12.84
CA SER A 55 -16.79 13.89 13.58
C SER A 55 -15.83 12.76 13.92
N LEU A 56 -14.57 12.93 13.53
CA LEU A 56 -13.47 12.08 14.00
C LEU A 56 -13.11 12.43 15.44
N SER A 57 -13.00 11.41 16.29
CA SER A 57 -12.44 11.54 17.63
C SER A 57 -10.92 11.84 17.58
N GLY A 58 -10.33 12.14 18.74
CA GLY A 58 -8.86 12.31 18.82
C GLY A 58 -8.11 11.02 18.50
N GLU A 59 -8.64 9.88 18.93
CA GLU A 59 -8.08 8.55 18.66
C GLU A 59 -8.15 8.21 17.17
N ASP A 60 -9.29 8.46 16.52
CA ASP A 60 -9.45 8.22 15.08
C ASP A 60 -8.41 9.02 14.26
N ARG A 61 -8.17 10.28 14.63
CA ARG A 61 -7.17 11.13 13.97
C ARG A 61 -5.76 10.57 14.14
N GLN A 62 -5.42 10.05 15.32
CA GLN A 62 -4.12 9.44 15.58
C GLN A 62 -3.93 8.14 14.78
N ILE A 63 -5.00 7.33 14.65
CA ILE A 63 -4.99 6.14 13.81
C ILE A 63 -4.76 6.53 12.34
N LEU A 64 -5.49 7.53 11.83
CA LEU A 64 -5.34 8.01 10.45
C LEU A 64 -3.95 8.60 10.17
N GLN A 65 -3.29 9.23 11.14
CA GLN A 65 -1.90 9.67 11.00
C GLN A 65 -0.93 8.49 10.88
N THR A 66 -1.17 7.41 11.65
CA THR A 66 -0.41 6.16 11.51
C THR A 66 -0.60 5.57 10.12
N VAL A 67 -1.84 5.51 9.64
CA VAL A 67 -2.16 5.03 8.28
C VAL A 67 -1.43 5.83 7.22
N LEU A 68 -1.40 7.17 7.33
CA LEU A 68 -0.67 8.02 6.38
C LEU A 68 0.82 7.67 6.35
N THR A 69 1.44 7.54 7.53
CA THR A 69 2.85 7.18 7.67
C THR A 69 3.15 5.81 7.03
N GLN A 70 2.29 4.81 7.27
CA GLN A 70 2.43 3.48 6.66
C GLN A 70 2.31 3.54 5.13
N ARG A 71 1.42 4.37 4.59
CA ARG A 71 1.28 4.54 3.14
C ARG A 71 2.50 5.20 2.51
N GLU A 72 3.10 6.18 3.17
CA GLU A 72 4.34 6.82 2.73
C GLU A 72 5.51 5.81 2.73
N GLU A 73 5.63 4.99 3.78
CA GLU A 73 6.61 3.90 3.84
C GLU A 73 6.42 2.90 2.68
N VAL A 74 5.18 2.46 2.46
CA VAL A 74 4.82 1.56 1.34
C VAL A 74 5.22 2.16 -0.01
N GLN A 75 4.95 3.44 -0.23
CA GLN A 75 5.32 4.13 -1.47
C GLN A 75 6.84 4.13 -1.68
N SER A 76 7.61 4.40 -0.62
CA SER A 76 9.07 4.35 -0.68
C SER A 76 9.57 2.94 -1.02
N LEU A 77 9.04 1.91 -0.34
CA LEU A 77 9.43 0.52 -0.57
C LEU A 77 9.14 0.06 -2.00
N LEU A 78 7.97 0.43 -2.54
CA LEU A 78 7.61 0.11 -3.93
C LEU A 78 8.50 0.84 -4.95
N ALA A 79 8.89 2.09 -4.66
CA ALA A 79 9.81 2.84 -5.52
C ALA A 79 11.22 2.22 -5.55
N ASP A 80 11.73 1.82 -4.39
CA ASP A 80 13.03 1.14 -4.28
C ASP A 80 13.00 -0.21 -5.00
N TRP A 81 11.94 -1.00 -4.79
CA TRP A 81 11.79 -2.27 -5.48
C TRP A 81 11.65 -2.09 -7.01
N SER A 82 10.93 -1.08 -7.48
CA SER A 82 10.86 -0.76 -8.92
C SER A 82 12.24 -0.49 -9.52
N ARG A 83 13.09 0.22 -8.76
CA ARG A 83 14.49 0.48 -9.15
C ARG A 83 15.31 -0.81 -9.23
N ASP A 84 15.17 -1.70 -8.25
CA ASP A 84 15.87 -2.99 -8.23
C ASP A 84 15.49 -3.84 -9.46
N VAL A 85 14.20 -3.96 -9.77
CA VAL A 85 13.72 -4.71 -10.94
C VAL A 85 14.26 -4.12 -12.25
N GLN A 86 14.31 -2.79 -12.38
CA GLN A 86 14.90 -2.14 -13.55
C GLN A 86 16.38 -2.49 -13.71
N GLN A 87 17.15 -2.51 -12.63
CA GLN A 87 18.56 -2.88 -12.65
C GLN A 87 18.75 -4.35 -13.04
N GLU A 88 17.94 -5.25 -12.48
CA GLU A 88 17.96 -6.67 -12.83
C GLU A 88 17.66 -6.90 -14.33
N LEU A 89 16.67 -6.21 -14.89
CA LEU A 89 16.33 -6.30 -16.31
C LEU A 89 17.46 -5.81 -17.22
N VAL A 90 18.19 -4.76 -16.83
CA VAL A 90 19.38 -4.31 -17.56
C VAL A 90 20.45 -5.39 -17.55
N SER A 91 20.73 -5.99 -16.38
CA SER A 91 21.69 -7.09 -16.24
C SER A 91 21.32 -8.30 -17.09
N ILE A 92 20.05 -8.73 -17.06
CA ILE A 92 19.54 -9.83 -17.90
C ILE A 92 19.75 -9.53 -19.39
N ASN A 93 19.46 -8.30 -19.84
CA ASN A 93 19.67 -7.92 -21.24
C ASN A 93 21.15 -7.92 -21.64
N GLN A 94 22.04 -7.48 -20.76
CA GLN A 94 23.48 -7.54 -20.99
C GLN A 94 23.95 -8.99 -21.09
N ASN A 95 23.51 -9.85 -20.18
CA ASN A 95 23.82 -11.28 -20.21
C ASN A 95 23.33 -11.95 -21.50
N ASN A 96 22.10 -11.65 -21.94
CA ASN A 96 21.55 -12.16 -23.19
C ASN A 96 22.35 -11.71 -24.42
N ARG A 97 22.89 -10.48 -24.43
CA ARG A 97 23.79 -10.01 -25.49
C ARG A 97 25.10 -10.78 -25.49
N LEU A 98 25.70 -11.01 -24.32
CA LEU A 98 26.93 -11.80 -24.20
C LEU A 98 26.71 -13.22 -24.68
N ILE A 99 25.65 -13.89 -24.23
CA ILE A 99 25.27 -15.24 -24.68
C ILE A 99 25.17 -15.27 -26.21
N LYS A 100 24.39 -14.37 -26.83
CA LYS A 100 24.30 -14.33 -28.31
C LYS A 100 25.62 -14.08 -29.04
N THR A 101 26.57 -13.40 -28.39
CA THR A 101 27.87 -13.08 -28.99
C THR A 101 28.86 -14.24 -28.86
N TYR A 102 28.76 -15.03 -27.79
CA TYR A 102 29.77 -16.02 -27.41
C TYR A 102 29.25 -17.47 -27.38
N SER A 103 27.95 -17.70 -27.55
CA SER A 103 27.39 -19.03 -27.82
C SER A 103 27.63 -19.37 -29.29
N LEU A 104 28.65 -20.21 -29.53
CA LEU A 104 28.92 -20.92 -30.79
C LEU A 104 27.78 -21.89 -31.14
#